data_AF-A0A538C523-F1
#
_entry.id   AF-A0A538C523-F1
#
_cell.length_a   1.000
_cell.length_b   1.000
_cell.length_c   1.000
_cell.angle_alpha   90.00
_cell.angle_beta   90.00
_cell.angle_gamma   90.00
#
_symmetry.space_group_name_H-M   'P 1'
#
loop_
_entity.id
_entity.type
_entity.pdbx_description
1 polymer ?
#
loop_
_entity_poly.entity_id
_entity_poly.type
_entity_poly.pdbx_seq_one_letter_code
_entity_poly.pdbx_strand_id
1 'polypeptide(L)'
;MARADTLDRIRAEIDARLRELLPRVQEYAAIEAAERLLGDSAPRASAGNGRARRGRRRKSSPASNRRSVPRPTSERKRSRSTRKPRGANQTAILKALREQATLDAPLTARQIADASGLAPATVHAAVRSLTKKRVVRVIEGPANRKAFILAG
;
A
#
# COMPACT_ATOMS: atom_id res chain seq x y z
N MET A 1 48.81 -15.72 -13.64
CA MET A 1 48.88 -14.89 -12.42
C MET A 1 47.83 -13.77 -12.41
N ALA A 2 47.60 -13.03 -13.50
CA ALA A 2 46.64 -11.90 -13.58
C ALA A 2 45.17 -12.12 -13.13
N ARG A 3 44.66 -13.36 -13.04
CA ARG A 3 43.28 -13.64 -12.57
C ARG A 3 43.15 -13.59 -11.05
N ALA A 4 44.18 -14.02 -10.32
CA ALA A 4 44.17 -13.98 -8.85
C ALA A 4 44.19 -12.52 -8.37
N ASP A 5 45.05 -11.70 -8.98
CA ASP A 5 45.19 -10.27 -8.67
C ASP A 5 43.89 -9.49 -8.91
N THR A 6 43.13 -9.85 -9.94
CA THR A 6 41.82 -9.22 -10.22
C THR A 6 40.78 -9.57 -9.16
N LEU A 7 40.74 -10.84 -8.71
CA LEU A 7 39.78 -11.27 -7.68
C LEU A 7 40.09 -10.61 -6.34
N ASP A 8 41.36 -10.49 -5.98
CA ASP A 8 41.77 -9.84 -4.72
C ASP A 8 41.46 -8.34 -4.74
N ARG A 9 41.61 -7.69 -5.90
CA ARG A 9 41.19 -6.29 -6.08
C ARG A 9 39.67 -6.11 -5.91
N ILE A 10 38.87 -6.99 -6.50
CA ILE A 10 37.40 -6.95 -6.37
C ILE A 10 36.99 -7.17 -4.91
N ARG A 11 37.61 -8.15 -4.22
CA ARG A 11 37.36 -8.40 -2.80
C ARG A 11 37.68 -7.18 -1.93
N ALA A 12 38.83 -6.57 -2.16
CA ALA A 12 39.22 -5.36 -1.44
C ALA A 12 38.23 -4.19 -1.67
N GLU A 13 37.71 -4.04 -2.89
CA GLU A 13 36.71 -3.01 -3.21
C GLU A 13 35.36 -3.30 -2.51
N ILE A 14 34.92 -4.56 -2.51
CA ILE A 14 33.70 -4.98 -1.79
C ILE A 14 33.85 -4.71 -0.29
N ASP A 15 34.96 -5.11 0.31
CA ASP A 15 35.22 -4.91 1.74
C ASP A 15 35.27 -3.41 2.10
N ALA A 16 35.87 -2.59 1.25
CA ALA A 16 35.90 -1.15 1.44
C ALA A 16 34.48 -0.54 1.43
N ARG A 17 33.65 -0.94 0.46
CA ARG A 17 32.26 -0.48 0.38
C ARG A 17 31.43 -0.96 1.57
N LEU A 18 31.65 -2.20 2.04
CA LEU A 18 30.97 -2.71 3.23
C LEU A 18 31.33 -1.89 4.47
N ARG A 19 32.62 -1.56 4.66
CA ARG A 19 33.06 -0.71 5.79
C ARG A 19 32.45 0.69 5.75
N GLU A 20 32.26 1.26 4.56
CA GLU A 20 31.62 2.57 4.40
C GLU A 20 30.10 2.51 4.70
N LEU A 21 29.41 1.44 4.27
CA LEU A 21 27.96 1.34 4.37
C LEU A 21 27.45 0.89 5.74
N LEU A 22 28.21 0.05 6.45
CA LEU A 22 27.84 -0.46 7.78
C LEU A 22 27.42 0.63 8.78
N PRO A 23 28.16 1.74 8.98
CA PRO A 23 27.74 2.77 9.94
C PRO A 23 26.41 3.43 9.53
N ARG A 24 26.18 3.66 8.23
CA ARG A 24 24.92 4.26 7.74
C ARG A 24 23.71 3.37 8.01
N VAL A 25 23.88 2.05 7.89
CA VAL A 25 22.83 1.07 8.21
C VAL A 25 22.52 1.08 9.71
N GLN A 26 23.54 1.20 10.56
CA GLN A 26 23.37 1.29 12.01
C GLN A 26 22.64 2.59 12.43
N GLU A 27 23.00 3.72 11.83
CA GLU A 27 22.31 4.99 12.05
C GLU A 27 20.83 4.91 11.67
N TYR A 28 20.53 4.34 10.49
CA TYR A 28 19.15 4.13 10.06
C TYR A 28 18.36 3.25 11.03
N ALA A 29 18.94 2.15 11.50
CA ALA A 29 18.31 1.28 12.48
C ALA A 29 18.06 2.00 13.82
N ALA A 30 18.98 2.86 14.25
CA ALA A 30 18.80 3.68 15.45
C ALA A 30 17.66 4.70 15.29
N ILE A 31 17.53 5.32 14.11
CA ILE A 31 16.42 6.23 13.79
C ILE A 31 15.09 5.48 13.79
N GLU A 32 14.99 4.32 13.14
CA GLU A 32 13.75 3.51 13.16
C GLU A 32 13.36 3.10 14.60
N ALA A 33 14.34 2.77 15.45
CA ALA A 33 14.09 2.42 16.85
C ALA A 33 13.55 3.63 17.63
N ALA A 34 14.12 4.82 17.41
CA ALA A 34 13.65 6.06 18.03
C ALA A 34 12.23 6.43 17.58
N GLU A 35 11.91 6.26 16.29
CA GLU A 35 10.55 6.50 15.78
C GLU A 35 9.50 5.59 16.43
N ARG A 36 9.83 4.31 16.66
CA ARG A 36 8.93 3.37 17.35
C ARG A 36 8.63 3.82 18.78
N LEU A 37 9.68 4.20 19.53
CA LEU A 37 9.51 4.72 20.89
C LEU A 37 8.62 5.97 20.91
N LEU A 38 8.78 6.87 19.93
CA LEU A 38 7.95 8.07 19.82
C LEU A 38 6.49 7.75 19.47
N GLY A 39 6.26 6.78 18.57
CA GLY A 39 4.93 6.32 18.17
C GLY A 39 4.16 5.62 19.30
N ASP A 40 4.86 4.84 20.13
CA ASP A 40 4.28 4.14 21.27
C ASP A 40 4.00 5.06 22.47
N SER A 41 4.60 6.25 22.49
CA SER A 41 4.42 7.27 23.53
C SER A 41 3.17 8.14 23.35
N ALA A 42 2.38 7.95 22.30
CA ALA A 42 1.13 8.70 22.10
C ALA A 42 0.09 8.28 23.16
N PRO A 43 -0.38 9.19 24.03
CA PRO A 43 -1.39 8.84 25.02
C PRO A 43 -2.71 8.55 24.31
N ARG A 44 -3.14 7.28 24.36
CA ARG A 44 -4.53 6.89 24.06
C ARG A 44 -5.44 7.48 25.13
N ALA A 45 -5.81 8.75 24.96
CA ALA A 45 -6.86 9.38 25.75
C ALA A 45 -8.22 8.78 25.36
N SER A 46 -8.59 7.74 26.12
CA SER A 46 -9.92 7.37 26.58
C SER A 46 -11.13 7.91 25.81
N ALA A 47 -11.87 6.98 25.20
CA ALA A 47 -13.24 7.15 24.75
C ALA A 47 -14.15 7.69 25.88
N GLY A 48 -14.54 8.95 25.76
CA GLY A 48 -15.54 9.58 26.62
C GLY A 48 -16.95 9.39 26.07
N ASN A 49 -17.77 8.67 26.84
CA ASN A 49 -19.20 8.49 26.66
C ASN A 49 -19.96 9.82 26.55
N GLY A 50 -20.83 9.96 25.54
CA GLY A 50 -21.66 11.15 25.34
C GLY A 50 -23.00 10.85 24.68
N ARG A 51 -23.84 10.07 25.37
CA ARG A 51 -25.21 9.75 24.98
C ARG A 51 -26.12 10.99 25.16
N ALA A 52 -26.40 11.73 24.09
CA ALA A 52 -27.43 12.78 24.11
C ALA A 52 -28.70 12.31 23.37
N ARG A 53 -29.67 11.82 24.14
CA ARG A 53 -31.08 11.66 23.77
C ARG A 53 -31.77 13.04 23.82
N ARG A 54 -32.53 13.41 22.78
CA ARG A 54 -33.91 13.97 22.82
C ARG A 54 -34.17 14.96 21.69
N GLY A 55 -35.24 14.70 20.94
CA GLY A 55 -35.91 15.66 20.07
C GLY A 55 -37.25 15.09 19.61
N ARG A 56 -38.29 15.25 20.43
CA ARG A 56 -39.67 14.79 20.20
C ARG A 56 -40.39 15.70 19.18
N ARG A 57 -41.10 15.05 18.24
CA ARG A 57 -42.46 15.34 17.69
C ARG A 57 -42.94 16.79 17.51
N ARG A 58 -43.56 17.08 16.34
CA ARG A 58 -45.01 17.43 16.12
C ARG A 58 -45.29 17.72 14.62
N LYS A 59 -46.31 17.06 14.02
CA LYS A 59 -47.59 17.60 13.43
C LYS A 59 -47.36 18.64 12.30
N SER A 60 -47.96 18.61 11.10
CA SER A 60 -49.33 18.28 10.66
C SER A 60 -49.42 18.19 9.11
N SER A 61 -50.36 17.40 8.59
CA SER A 61 -50.80 17.24 7.18
C SER A 61 -51.45 18.51 6.56
N PRO A 62 -52.10 18.45 5.38
CA PRO A 62 -51.69 18.02 4.03
C PRO A 62 -51.92 19.14 2.98
N ALA A 63 -51.26 19.10 1.81
CA ALA A 63 -51.71 19.91 0.67
C ALA A 63 -51.49 19.19 -0.67
N SER A 64 -52.62 18.98 -1.33
CA SER A 64 -52.79 18.47 -2.69
C SER A 64 -52.10 19.37 -3.71
N ASN A 65 -51.28 18.79 -4.59
CA ASN A 65 -51.10 19.34 -5.93
C ASN A 65 -50.69 18.27 -6.95
N ARG A 66 -51.67 17.91 -7.79
CA ARG A 66 -51.59 17.71 -9.24
C ARG A 66 -50.38 16.95 -9.82
N ARG A 67 -50.65 15.69 -10.17
CA ARG A 67 -50.48 15.09 -11.51
C ARG A 67 -49.17 15.43 -12.26
N SER A 68 -48.19 14.53 -12.17
CA SER A 68 -47.37 14.11 -13.32
C SER A 68 -46.71 12.76 -13.04
N VAL A 69 -47.07 11.76 -13.84
CA VAL A 69 -46.32 10.51 -14.00
C VAL A 69 -45.31 10.77 -15.11
N PRO A 70 -44.03 10.50 -14.89
CA PRO A 70 -43.38 9.50 -15.75
C PRO A 70 -42.70 8.39 -14.94
N ARG A 71 -42.93 7.19 -15.43
CA ARG A 71 -42.36 5.88 -15.06
C ARG A 71 -40.81 5.89 -15.10
N PRO A 72 -40.18 4.87 -14.50
CA PRO A 72 -39.13 5.00 -13.51
C PRO A 72 -37.78 5.35 -14.15
N THR A 73 -37.12 6.39 -13.65
CA THR A 73 -35.66 6.44 -13.75
C THR A 73 -35.14 5.18 -13.08
N SER A 74 -34.26 4.46 -13.76
CA SER A 74 -33.54 3.33 -13.21
C SER A 74 -32.67 3.83 -12.06
N GLU A 75 -33.29 3.95 -10.88
CA GLU A 75 -32.60 3.97 -9.60
C GLU A 75 -31.94 2.61 -9.45
N ARG A 76 -30.78 2.52 -10.09
CA ARG A 76 -29.78 1.52 -9.81
C ARG A 76 -29.45 1.73 -8.35
N LYS A 77 -30.18 1.01 -7.48
CA LYS A 77 -29.89 0.78 -6.07
C LYS A 77 -28.37 0.72 -6.00
N ARG A 78 -27.76 1.79 -5.50
CA ARG A 78 -26.36 1.77 -5.13
C ARG A 78 -26.32 0.81 -3.97
N SER A 79 -26.16 -0.48 -4.27
CA SER A 79 -25.68 -1.43 -3.29
C SER A 79 -24.48 -0.72 -2.69
N ARG A 80 -24.57 -0.47 -1.38
CA ARG A 80 -23.43 -0.09 -0.56
C ARG A 80 -22.47 -1.27 -0.62
N SER A 81 -21.79 -1.40 -1.76
CA SER A 81 -20.59 -2.20 -1.89
C SER A 81 -19.69 -1.58 -0.84
N THR A 82 -19.45 -2.37 0.20
CA THR A 82 -18.38 -2.23 1.18
C THR A 82 -17.06 -2.19 0.41
N ARG A 83 -16.82 -1.11 -0.34
CA ARG A 83 -15.56 -0.84 -0.98
C ARG A 83 -14.59 -0.63 0.16
N LYS A 84 -13.81 -1.68 0.46
CA LYS A 84 -12.63 -1.59 1.31
C LYS A 84 -11.87 -0.32 0.91
N PRO A 85 -11.41 0.49 1.88
CA PRO A 85 -10.76 1.75 1.58
C PRO A 85 -9.61 1.46 0.60
N ARG A 86 -9.51 2.27 -0.47
CA ARG A 86 -8.52 2.07 -1.55
C ARG A 86 -7.09 1.88 -1.04
N GLY A 87 -6.78 2.39 0.15
CA GLY A 87 -5.50 2.22 0.84
C GLY A 87 -5.25 0.81 1.42
N ALA A 88 -6.27 0.03 1.79
CA ALA A 88 -6.07 -1.32 2.35
C ALA A 88 -5.48 -2.29 1.33
N ASN A 89 -5.91 -2.20 0.07
CA ASN A 89 -5.36 -3.05 -0.99
C ASN A 89 -3.96 -2.58 -1.40
N GLN A 90 -3.72 -1.27 -1.43
CA GLN A 90 -2.39 -0.72 -1.73
C GLN A 90 -1.38 -1.08 -0.63
N THR A 91 -1.77 -1.01 0.64
CA THR A 91 -0.91 -1.42 1.77
C THR A 91 -0.60 -2.92 1.74
N ALA A 92 -1.58 -3.78 1.42
CA ALA A 92 -1.33 -5.21 1.24
C ALA A 92 -0.33 -5.49 0.10
N ILE A 93 -0.45 -4.79 -1.03
CA ILE A 93 0.48 -4.93 -2.16
C ILE A 93 1.87 -4.41 -1.80
N LEU A 94 1.97 -3.26 -1.14
CA LEU A 94 3.26 -2.70 -0.71
C LEU A 94 3.93 -3.57 0.35
N LYS A 95 3.15 -4.17 1.27
CA LYS A 95 3.64 -5.14 2.24
C LYS A 95 4.21 -6.38 1.52
N ALA A 96 3.46 -6.96 0.60
CA ALA A 96 3.91 -8.10 -0.20
C ALA A 96 5.19 -7.77 -0.99
N LEU A 97 5.26 -6.60 -1.62
CA LEU A 97 6.46 -6.16 -2.32
C LEU A 97 7.65 -5.91 -1.37
N ARG A 98 7.42 -5.38 -0.17
CA ARG A 98 8.50 -5.18 0.82
C ARG A 98 9.05 -6.49 1.36
N GLU A 99 8.19 -7.47 1.57
CA GLU A 99 8.56 -8.75 2.18
C GLU A 99 9.18 -9.73 1.16
N GLN A 100 8.79 -9.65 -0.11
CA GLN A 100 9.11 -10.68 -1.09
C GLN A 100 9.77 -10.18 -2.37
N ALA A 101 9.64 -8.90 -2.75
CA ALA A 101 10.34 -8.37 -3.91
C ALA A 101 11.71 -7.82 -3.49
N THR A 102 12.76 -8.46 -3.95
CA THR A 102 14.14 -7.94 -3.89
C THR A 102 14.61 -7.53 -5.28
N LEU A 103 15.72 -6.80 -5.36
CA LEU A 103 16.33 -6.42 -6.64
C LEU A 103 16.67 -7.65 -7.50
N ASP A 104 17.10 -8.75 -6.85
CA ASP A 104 17.49 -10.00 -7.52
C ASP A 104 16.30 -10.93 -7.79
N ALA A 105 15.18 -10.75 -7.09
CA ALA A 105 13.96 -11.55 -7.24
C ALA A 105 12.72 -10.64 -7.39
N PRO A 106 12.47 -10.11 -8.61
CA PRO A 106 11.36 -9.21 -8.84
C PRO A 106 10.04 -9.96 -8.97
N LEU A 107 8.96 -9.39 -8.42
CA LEU A 107 7.65 -10.06 -8.40
C LEU A 107 6.78 -9.69 -9.59
N THR A 108 6.18 -10.70 -10.22
CA THR A 108 5.14 -10.52 -11.24
C THR A 108 3.79 -10.15 -10.62
N ALA A 109 2.89 -9.55 -11.40
CA ALA A 109 1.54 -9.20 -10.92
C ALA A 109 0.75 -10.40 -10.37
N ARG A 110 1.00 -11.61 -10.90
CA ARG A 110 0.38 -12.85 -10.41
C ARG A 110 0.91 -13.23 -9.03
N GLN A 111 2.23 -13.21 -8.85
CA GLN A 111 2.85 -13.50 -7.55
C GLN A 111 2.44 -12.47 -6.49
N ILE A 112 2.29 -11.20 -6.87
CA ILE A 112 1.76 -10.16 -5.97
C ILE A 112 0.31 -10.46 -5.58
N ALA A 113 -0.51 -10.96 -6.51
CA ALA A 113 -1.90 -11.34 -6.22
C ALA A 113 -1.96 -12.51 -5.24
N ASP A 114 -1.14 -13.54 -5.46
CA ASP A 114 -1.04 -14.71 -4.58
C ASP A 114 -0.55 -14.30 -3.18
N ALA A 115 0.47 -13.44 -3.09
CA ALA A 115 1.03 -12.96 -1.83
C ALA A 115 0.10 -12.00 -1.06
N SER A 116 -0.68 -11.18 -1.76
CA SER A 116 -1.60 -10.22 -1.13
C SER A 116 -3.01 -10.77 -0.91
N GLY A 117 -3.32 -11.96 -1.43
CA GLY A 117 -4.66 -12.54 -1.40
C GLY A 117 -5.70 -11.71 -2.16
N LEU A 118 -5.27 -10.88 -3.11
CA LEU A 118 -6.13 -9.99 -3.88
C LEU A 118 -6.41 -10.54 -5.27
N ALA A 119 -7.60 -10.22 -5.81
CA ALA A 119 -7.92 -10.57 -7.19
C ALA A 119 -6.92 -9.92 -8.18
N PRO A 120 -6.44 -10.63 -9.21
CA PRO A 120 -5.43 -10.12 -10.16
C PRO A 120 -5.80 -8.78 -10.80
N ALA A 121 -7.08 -8.57 -11.15
CA ALA A 121 -7.56 -7.31 -11.70
C ALA A 121 -7.38 -6.12 -10.73
N THR A 122 -7.53 -6.36 -9.43
CA THR A 122 -7.33 -5.35 -8.38
C THR A 122 -5.85 -5.00 -8.26
N VAL A 123 -4.97 -6.00 -8.36
CA VAL A 123 -3.52 -5.81 -8.35
C VAL A 123 -3.08 -4.98 -9.56
N HIS A 124 -3.53 -5.31 -10.78
CA HIS A 124 -3.17 -4.52 -11.97
C HIS A 124 -3.60 -3.05 -11.86
N ALA A 125 -4.80 -2.78 -11.35
CA ALA A 125 -5.28 -1.41 -11.15
C ALA A 125 -4.47 -0.67 -10.08
N ALA A 126 -4.14 -1.33 -8.96
CA ALA A 126 -3.38 -0.76 -7.87
C ALA A 126 -1.92 -0.51 -8.28
N VAL A 127 -1.25 -1.48 -8.90
CA VAL A 127 0.13 -1.38 -9.40
C VAL A 127 0.24 -0.26 -10.43
N ARG A 128 -0.69 -0.13 -11.37
CA ARG A 128 -0.71 1.01 -12.33
C ARG A 128 -0.72 2.36 -11.61
N SER A 129 -1.50 2.47 -10.53
CA SER A 129 -1.54 3.70 -9.72
C SER A 129 -0.25 3.95 -8.93
N LEU A 130 0.39 2.90 -8.43
CA LEU A 130 1.64 2.97 -7.67
C LEU A 130 2.84 3.30 -8.57
N THR A 131 2.85 2.78 -9.80
CA THR A 131 3.85 3.14 -10.82
C THR A 131 3.72 4.60 -11.23
N LYS A 132 2.50 5.10 -11.43
CA LYS A 132 2.27 6.54 -11.74
C LYS A 132 2.79 7.45 -10.63
N LYS A 133 2.68 7.01 -9.38
CA LYS A 133 3.19 7.72 -8.19
C LYS A 133 4.69 7.49 -7.93
N ARG A 134 5.38 6.75 -8.81
CA ARG A 134 6.79 6.35 -8.66
C ARG A 134 7.11 5.60 -7.36
N VAL A 135 6.13 4.92 -6.77
CA VAL A 135 6.33 4.07 -5.57
C VAL A 135 6.79 2.67 -5.96
N VAL A 136 6.43 2.21 -7.16
CA VAL A 136 6.78 0.89 -7.69
C VAL A 136 7.35 1.06 -9.08
N ARG A 137 8.53 0.50 -9.35
CA ARG A 137 9.14 0.49 -10.68
C ARG A 137 8.78 -0.80 -11.41
N VAL A 138 8.60 -0.67 -12.72
CA VAL A 138 8.42 -1.83 -13.61
C VAL A 138 9.79 -2.20 -14.14
N ILE A 139 10.13 -3.47 -14.02
CA ILE A 139 11.32 -4.05 -14.62
C ILE A 139 10.93 -5.24 -15.48
N GLU A 140 11.80 -5.60 -16.41
CA GLU A 140 11.66 -6.83 -17.17
C GLU A 140 11.99 -8.00 -16.24
N GLY A 141 10.98 -8.82 -15.97
CA GLY A 141 11.09 -10.02 -15.18
C GLY A 141 11.38 -11.25 -16.05
N PRO A 142 11.49 -12.42 -15.42
CA PRO A 142 11.74 -13.67 -16.12
C PRO A 142 10.69 -13.92 -17.21
N ALA A 143 11.16 -14.34 -18.39
CA ALA A 143 10.35 -14.61 -19.58
C ALA A 143 9.67 -13.38 -20.23
N ASN A 144 10.34 -12.22 -20.28
CA ASN A 144 9.84 -10.97 -20.89
C ASN A 144 8.50 -10.49 -20.31
N ARG A 145 8.23 -10.83 -19.05
CA ARG A 145 7.01 -10.39 -18.35
C ARG A 145 7.31 -9.18 -17.49
N LYS A 146 6.32 -8.31 -17.33
CA LYS A 146 6.43 -7.16 -16.41
C LYS A 146 6.52 -7.67 -14.97
N ALA A 147 7.63 -7.36 -14.32
CA ALA A 147 7.81 -7.55 -12.89
C ALA A 147 7.93 -6.19 -12.19
N PHE A 148 7.73 -6.19 -10.89
CA PHE A 148 7.56 -4.99 -10.10
C PHE A 148 8.43 -5.08 -8.86
N ILE A 149 9.11 -3.98 -8.58
CA ILE A 149 9.93 -3.77 -7.38
C ILE A 149 9.55 -2.43 -6.74
N LEU A 150 9.79 -2.30 -5.43
CA LEU A 150 9.64 -1.01 -4.77
C LEU A 150 10.64 -0.01 -5.37
N ALA A 151 10.17 1.21 -5.60
CA ALA A 151 11.05 2.31 -5.90
C ALA A 151 11.72 2.73 -4.60
N GLY A 152 13.00 2.36 -4.45
CA GLY A 152 13.94 3.06 -3.59
C GLY A 152 14.24 4.44 -4.13
#